data_AF-A0A1I4Q0U2-F1
#
_entry.id   AF-A0A1I4Q0U2-F1
#
_cell.length_a   1.000
_cell.length_b   1.000
_cell.length_c   1.000
_cell.angle_alpha   90.00
_cell.angle_beta   90.00
_cell.angle_gamma   90.00
#
_symmetry.space_group_name_H-M   'P 1'
#
loop_
_entity.id
_entity.type
_entity.pdbx_description
1 polymer ?
#
loop_
_entity_poly.entity_id
_entity_poly.type
_entity_poly.pdbx_seq_one_letter_code
_entity_poly.pdbx_strand_id
1 'polypeptide(L)'
;MRFQDRPNSYRPQFGGSPFGRRFSGLLPWMFVVGIALAVVLTFRHGMGWLIPDTDGDRTRNAEIVLEQARHPDVREPVDVIRTVDGDTFLARVRQRGGRDLVVRVRLRGIDAPEMKASCREEQDKAEAAARALRDLLGQGDVTIANLGPDKYGRVLADVATRRTANVSAALLAGGFARSYNGGHRDGWCARSWRFW
;
A
#
# COMPACT_ATOMS: atom_id res chain seq x y z
N MET A 1 -49.98 5.92 81.34
CA MET A 1 -50.60 5.02 80.35
C MET A 1 -50.68 5.77 79.02
N ARG A 2 -50.24 5.11 77.92
CA ARG A 2 -50.59 5.22 76.47
C ARG A 2 -51.25 6.52 75.95
N PHE A 3 -51.01 7.05 74.75
CA PHE A 3 -50.47 6.55 73.46
C PHE A 3 -50.48 7.76 72.47
N GLN A 4 -49.60 7.73 71.45
CA GLN A 4 -49.79 8.21 70.04
C GLN A 4 -50.15 9.70 69.79
N ASP A 5 -49.84 10.37 68.68
CA ASP A 5 -49.19 10.10 67.38
C ASP A 5 -48.92 11.48 66.70
N ARG A 6 -47.78 11.64 65.99
CA ARG A 6 -47.53 12.31 64.66
C ARG A 6 -48.13 13.72 64.30
N PRO A 7 -47.72 14.40 63.19
CA PRO A 7 -46.46 14.39 62.40
C PRO A 7 -45.99 15.76 61.83
N ASN A 8 -44.78 15.75 61.21
CA ASN A 8 -44.29 16.50 60.02
C ASN A 8 -44.34 18.04 59.89
N SER A 9 -43.22 18.69 59.48
CA SER A 9 -42.93 19.06 58.07
C SER A 9 -41.80 20.11 57.86
N TYR A 10 -40.73 19.67 57.18
CA TYR A 10 -39.91 20.25 56.08
C TYR A 10 -39.51 21.75 55.93
N ARG A 11 -38.18 21.94 55.68
CA ARG A 11 -37.42 22.86 54.74
C ARG A 11 -36.46 23.90 55.37
N PRO A 12 -35.40 24.36 54.64
CA PRO A 12 -34.53 23.68 53.68
C PRO A 12 -33.02 24.01 53.85
N GLN A 13 -32.23 23.43 52.94
CA GLN A 13 -30.77 23.43 52.77
C GLN A 13 -30.12 24.80 52.47
N PHE A 14 -28.88 24.99 52.92
CA PHE A 14 -27.75 25.50 52.11
C PHE A 14 -26.43 25.02 52.76
N GLY A 15 -25.85 23.95 52.22
CA GLY A 15 -24.58 23.36 52.67
C GLY A 15 -23.45 23.78 51.75
N GLY A 16 -22.39 24.36 52.34
CA GLY A 16 -21.23 24.89 51.64
C GLY A 16 -20.42 23.85 50.85
N SER A 17 -19.66 24.40 49.91
CA SER A 17 -18.58 23.79 49.14
C SER A 17 -17.60 22.96 49.98
N PRO A 18 -17.30 21.68 49.62
CA PRO A 18 -16.49 20.80 50.46
C PRO A 18 -15.06 20.55 49.93
N PHE A 19 -14.43 21.47 49.19
CA PHE A 19 -13.06 21.24 48.69
C PHE A 19 -12.03 22.15 49.34
N GLY A 20 -11.83 21.91 50.64
CA GLY A 20 -10.66 22.34 51.40
C GLY A 20 -9.66 21.20 51.57
N ARG A 21 -8.51 21.33 50.90
CA ARG A 21 -7.16 20.89 51.28
C ARG A 21 -6.92 19.41 51.62
N ARG A 22 -6.01 18.78 50.83
CA ARG A 22 -4.87 17.90 51.22
C ARG A 22 -4.76 16.64 50.34
N PHE A 23 -4.12 16.73 49.18
CA PHE A 23 -3.38 15.60 48.56
C PHE A 23 -2.25 16.16 47.69
N SER A 24 -1.23 16.70 48.36
CA SER A 24 0.03 17.14 47.76
C SER A 24 1.03 15.99 47.86
N GLY A 25 1.57 15.50 46.73
CA GLY A 25 2.76 14.65 46.71
C GLY A 25 2.79 13.52 45.68
N LEU A 26 1.69 12.78 45.45
CA LEU A 26 1.73 11.51 44.69
C LEU A 26 0.89 11.50 43.40
N LEU A 27 -0.02 12.45 43.22
CA LEU A 27 -0.84 12.57 42.01
C LEU A 27 -0.08 12.92 40.72
N PRO A 28 1.00 13.75 40.73
CA PRO A 28 1.71 14.09 39.49
C PRO A 28 2.44 12.90 38.89
N TRP A 29 3.08 12.07 39.72
CA TRP A 29 3.88 10.94 39.28
C TRP A 29 3.03 9.81 38.70
N MET A 30 1.85 9.56 39.26
CA MET A 30 0.91 8.58 38.69
C MET A 30 0.43 8.99 37.29
N PHE A 31 0.29 10.29 37.03
CA PHE A 31 -0.05 10.81 35.71
C PHE A 31 1.10 10.62 34.71
N VAL A 32 2.35 10.87 35.14
CA VAL A 32 3.56 10.65 34.33
C VAL A 32 3.77 9.16 34.03
N VAL A 33 3.58 8.28 35.00
CA VAL A 33 3.70 6.82 34.82
C VAL A 33 2.59 6.29 33.92
N GLY A 34 1.35 6.80 34.05
CA GLY A 34 0.25 6.47 33.16
C GLY A 34 0.50 6.90 31.71
N ILE A 35 1.02 8.11 31.49
CA ILE A 35 1.43 8.58 30.16
C ILE A 35 2.58 7.74 29.61
N ALA A 36 3.60 7.44 30.42
CA ALA A 36 4.73 6.62 29.98
C ALA A 36 4.29 5.20 29.59
N LEU A 37 3.40 4.57 30.36
CA LEU A 37 2.82 3.27 30.01
C LEU A 37 1.98 3.34 28.74
N ALA A 38 1.16 4.38 28.56
CA ALA A 38 0.41 4.58 27.33
C ALA A 38 1.33 4.76 26.12
N VAL A 39 2.40 5.55 26.24
CA VAL A 39 3.40 5.76 25.17
C VAL A 39 4.13 4.46 24.85
N VAL A 40 4.55 3.69 25.86
CA VAL A 40 5.23 2.40 25.67
C VAL A 40 4.29 1.33 25.09
N LEU A 41 3.02 1.28 25.50
CA LEU A 41 2.01 0.39 24.91
C LEU A 41 1.71 0.77 23.46
N THR A 42 1.64 2.06 23.14
CA THR A 42 1.48 2.57 21.76
C THR A 42 2.71 2.22 20.89
N PHE A 43 3.92 2.24 21.47
CA PHE A 43 5.15 1.84 20.79
C PHE A 43 5.29 0.31 20.62
N ARG A 44 4.84 -0.50 21.57
CA ARG A 44 4.92 -1.97 21.51
C ARG A 44 3.85 -2.61 20.61
N HIS A 45 2.67 -2.00 20.49
CA HIS A 45 1.60 -2.52 19.62
C HIS A 45 1.67 -2.05 18.17
N GLY A 46 2.68 -1.26 17.81
CA GLY A 46 2.87 -0.78 16.45
C GLY A 46 1.85 0.31 16.11
N MET A 47 2.34 1.39 15.52
CA MET A 47 1.57 2.55 15.08
C MET A 47 0.66 2.24 13.86
N GLY A 48 0.23 0.99 13.68
CA GLY A 48 -0.48 0.50 12.50
C GLY A 48 -1.92 1.01 12.38
N TRP A 49 -2.53 1.48 13.48
CA TRP A 49 -3.93 1.95 13.45
C TRP A 49 -4.07 3.42 12.97
N LEU A 50 -3.02 4.23 12.99
CA LEU A 50 -3.11 5.63 12.56
C LEU A 50 -2.79 5.86 11.07
N ILE A 51 -2.32 4.83 10.36
CA ILE A 51 -1.99 4.92 8.94
C ILE A 51 -3.01 4.07 8.18
N PRO A 52 -3.83 4.65 7.28
CA PRO A 52 -4.72 3.86 6.44
C PRO A 52 -3.90 2.84 5.65
N ASP A 53 -4.31 1.58 5.71
CA ASP A 53 -3.63 0.46 5.06
C ASP A 53 -3.73 0.61 3.54
N THR A 54 -2.75 1.31 2.96
CA THR A 54 -2.72 1.59 1.52
C THR A 54 -2.59 0.33 0.66
N ASP A 55 -2.21 -0.81 1.23
CA ASP A 55 -2.10 -2.08 0.49
C ASP A 55 -3.46 -2.77 0.36
N GLY A 56 -4.28 -2.70 1.40
CA GLY A 56 -5.67 -3.15 1.36
C GLY A 56 -6.50 -2.40 0.31
N ASP A 57 -6.37 -1.07 0.24
CA ASP A 57 -7.07 -0.25 -0.76
C ASP A 57 -6.63 -0.56 -2.19
N ARG A 58 -5.33 -0.78 -2.43
CA ARG A 58 -4.82 -1.14 -3.76
C ARG A 58 -5.32 -2.49 -4.23
N THR A 59 -5.42 -3.46 -3.34
CA THR A 59 -5.92 -4.81 -3.66
C THR A 59 -7.39 -4.75 -4.08
N ARG A 60 -8.22 -3.98 -3.37
CA ARG A 60 -9.62 -3.75 -3.78
C ARG A 60 -9.72 -3.01 -5.11
N ASN A 61 -8.88 -2.00 -5.35
CA ASN A 61 -8.87 -1.31 -6.63
C ASN A 61 -8.48 -2.23 -7.79
N ALA A 62 -7.52 -3.13 -7.57
CA ALA A 62 -7.12 -4.12 -8.56
C ALA A 62 -8.28 -5.06 -8.91
N GLU A 63 -9.02 -5.54 -7.90
CA GLU A 63 -10.23 -6.35 -8.09
C GLU A 63 -11.27 -5.61 -8.93
N ILE A 64 -11.60 -4.36 -8.59
CA ILE A 64 -12.59 -3.58 -9.36
C ILE A 64 -12.17 -3.41 -10.83
N VAL A 65 -10.88 -3.16 -11.11
CA VAL A 65 -10.36 -3.04 -12.48
C VAL A 65 -10.45 -4.38 -13.22
N LEU A 66 -10.14 -5.49 -12.56
CA LEU A 66 -10.28 -6.83 -13.12
C LEU A 66 -11.74 -7.17 -13.45
N GLU A 67 -12.67 -6.81 -12.57
CA GLU A 67 -14.10 -7.05 -12.78
C GLU A 67 -14.67 -6.26 -13.96
N GLN A 68 -14.14 -5.05 -14.19
CA GLN A 68 -14.51 -4.21 -15.32
C GLN A 68 -13.90 -4.74 -16.64
N ALA A 69 -12.71 -5.32 -16.56
CA ALA A 69 -11.95 -5.85 -17.69
C ALA A 69 -12.29 -7.31 -18.07
N ARG A 70 -13.38 -7.87 -17.52
CA ARG A 70 -13.87 -9.22 -17.85
C ARG A 70 -14.20 -9.45 -19.32
N HIS A 71 -14.13 -8.41 -20.15
CA HIS A 71 -14.15 -8.53 -21.59
C HIS A 71 -12.70 -8.60 -22.12
N PRO A 72 -12.24 -9.77 -22.60
CA PRO A 72 -10.82 -10.02 -22.91
C PRO A 72 -10.24 -9.14 -24.04
N ASP A 73 -11.09 -8.50 -24.85
CA ASP A 73 -10.67 -7.72 -26.02
C ASP A 73 -10.64 -6.19 -25.78
N VAL A 74 -10.97 -5.73 -24.58
CA VAL A 74 -11.04 -4.29 -24.30
C VAL A 74 -9.64 -3.77 -23.92
N ARG A 75 -9.15 -2.82 -24.73
CA ARG A 75 -7.97 -2.02 -24.39
C ARG A 75 -8.42 -0.83 -23.55
N GLU A 76 -7.99 -0.80 -22.30
CA GLU A 76 -8.32 0.29 -21.38
C GLU A 76 -7.19 1.33 -21.37
N PRO A 77 -7.47 2.60 -21.70
CA PRO A 77 -6.47 3.66 -21.58
C PRO A 77 -6.18 3.96 -20.11
N VAL A 78 -4.90 4.16 -19.79
CA VAL A 78 -4.46 4.45 -18.42
C VAL A 78 -3.49 5.61 -18.35
N ASP A 79 -3.58 6.36 -17.26
CA ASP A 79 -2.62 7.41 -16.95
C ASP A 79 -1.51 6.81 -16.07
N VAL A 80 -0.27 6.82 -16.55
CA VAL A 80 0.88 6.32 -15.79
C VAL A 80 1.25 7.34 -14.71
N ILE A 81 1.23 6.91 -13.45
CA ILE A 81 1.59 7.76 -12.31
C ILE A 81 3.11 7.72 -12.08
N ARG A 82 3.66 6.51 -11.96
CA ARG A 82 5.10 6.29 -11.77
C ARG A 82 5.49 4.85 -12.06
N THR A 83 6.72 4.65 -12.50
CA THR A 83 7.37 3.33 -12.59
C THR A 83 7.90 2.93 -11.22
N VAL A 84 7.62 1.70 -10.78
CA VAL A 84 8.09 1.15 -9.51
C VAL A 84 9.39 0.38 -9.75
N ASP A 85 9.33 -0.63 -10.62
CA ASP A 85 10.43 -1.53 -10.97
C ASP A 85 10.48 -1.72 -12.50
N GLY A 86 11.40 -2.52 -13.03
CA GLY A 86 11.52 -2.75 -14.47
C GLY A 86 10.37 -3.51 -15.14
N ASP A 87 9.45 -4.09 -14.36
CA ASP A 87 8.26 -4.81 -14.84
C ASP A 87 6.94 -4.32 -14.21
N THR A 88 7.00 -3.35 -13.29
CA THR A 88 5.86 -2.95 -12.46
C THR A 88 5.72 -1.42 -12.44
N PHE A 89 4.53 -0.91 -12.72
CA PHE A 89 4.22 0.52 -12.65
C PHE A 89 2.86 0.78 -11.97
N LEU A 90 2.67 2.01 -11.50
CA LEU A 90 1.39 2.49 -10.99
C LEU A 90 0.61 3.18 -12.11
N ALA A 91 -0.59 2.69 -12.34
CA ALA A 91 -1.51 3.21 -13.33
C ALA A 91 -2.76 3.75 -12.64
N ARG A 92 -3.29 4.84 -13.18
CA ARG A 92 -4.61 5.36 -12.86
C ARG A 92 -5.56 4.96 -13.98
N VAL A 93 -6.59 4.21 -13.61
CA VAL A 93 -7.67 3.80 -14.51
C VAL A 93 -8.88 4.66 -14.19
N ARG A 94 -9.43 5.34 -15.20
CA ARG A 94 -10.64 6.15 -15.04
C ARG A 94 -11.85 5.23 -15.11
N GLN A 95 -12.59 5.12 -14.02
CA GLN A 95 -13.82 4.33 -14.02
C GLN A 95 -14.96 5.09 -14.70
N ARG A 96 -15.86 4.38 -15.39
CA ARG A 96 -17.07 4.94 -16.00
C ARG A 96 -17.97 5.69 -14.99
N GLY A 97 -17.85 5.37 -13.71
CA GLY A 97 -18.54 6.04 -12.59
C GLY A 97 -17.85 7.28 -12.02
N GLY A 98 -16.79 7.79 -12.66
CA GLY A 98 -16.11 9.04 -12.27
C GLY A 98 -15.13 8.92 -11.10
N ARG A 99 -14.80 7.70 -10.67
CA ARG A 99 -13.75 7.45 -9.66
C ARG A 99 -12.46 7.06 -10.36
N ASP A 100 -11.36 7.70 -9.97
CA ASP A 100 -10.02 7.34 -10.41
C ASP A 100 -9.49 6.20 -9.53
N LEU A 101 -9.25 5.02 -10.12
CA LEU A 101 -8.68 3.89 -9.41
C LEU A 101 -7.18 3.82 -9.66
N VAL A 102 -6.40 3.77 -8.58
CA VAL A 102 -4.94 3.59 -8.67
C VAL A 102 -4.61 2.13 -8.43
N VAL A 103 -3.96 1.50 -9.40
CA VAL A 103 -3.59 0.08 -9.38
C VAL A 103 -2.12 -0.12 -9.74
N ARG A 104 -1.54 -1.20 -9.21
CA ARG A 104 -0.20 -1.66 -9.60
C ARG A 104 -0.34 -2.64 -10.74
N VAL A 105 0.24 -2.31 -11.88
CA VAL A 105 0.23 -3.15 -13.08
C VAL A 105 1.60 -3.81 -13.23
N ARG A 106 1.62 -5.15 -13.32
CA ARG A 106 2.79 -5.94 -13.66
C ARG A 106 2.69 -6.39 -15.12
N LEU A 107 3.77 -6.21 -15.86
CA LEU A 107 3.90 -6.64 -17.25
C LEU A 107 3.87 -8.18 -17.33
N ARG A 108 3.02 -8.71 -18.21
CA ARG A 108 2.90 -10.14 -18.47
C ARG A 108 4.14 -10.68 -19.20
N GLY A 109 4.53 -11.90 -18.85
CA GLY A 109 5.55 -12.69 -19.56
C GLY A 109 6.99 -12.28 -19.31
N ILE A 110 7.23 -11.31 -18.42
CA ILE A 110 8.58 -10.82 -18.12
C ILE A 110 8.88 -10.82 -16.63
N ASP A 111 10.16 -10.91 -16.33
CA ASP A 111 10.73 -10.67 -15.01
C ASP A 111 11.88 -9.67 -15.17
N ALA A 112 11.83 -8.61 -14.38
CA ALA A 112 12.85 -7.57 -14.36
C ALA A 112 13.63 -7.63 -13.02
N PRO A 113 14.87 -7.12 -12.99
CA PRO A 113 15.60 -7.00 -11.74
C PRO A 113 14.88 -6.05 -10.78
N GLU A 114 14.81 -6.46 -9.51
CA GLU A 114 14.14 -5.70 -8.46
C GLU A 114 15.04 -4.56 -7.97
N MET A 115 14.46 -3.39 -7.66
CA MET A 115 15.22 -2.23 -7.16
C MET A 115 15.92 -2.50 -5.83
N LYS A 116 15.39 -3.43 -5.04
CA LYS A 116 15.98 -3.88 -3.77
C LYS A 116 17.00 -4.99 -4.01
N ALA A 117 17.99 -4.68 -4.85
CA ALA A 117 19.04 -5.59 -5.23
C ALA A 117 19.98 -5.95 -4.07
N SER A 118 20.49 -7.17 -4.08
CA SER A 118 21.52 -7.59 -3.10
C SER A 118 22.94 -7.32 -3.60
N CYS A 119 23.12 -7.13 -4.91
CA CYS A 119 24.40 -6.83 -5.54
C CYS A 119 24.31 -5.58 -6.42
N ARG A 120 25.45 -4.89 -6.62
CA ARG A 120 25.52 -3.68 -7.45
C ARG A 120 25.12 -3.93 -8.90
N GLU A 121 25.53 -5.06 -9.48
CA GLU A 121 25.17 -5.40 -10.86
C GLU A 121 23.65 -5.56 -11.07
N GLU A 122 22.95 -6.13 -10.08
CA GLU A 122 21.49 -6.24 -10.14
C GLU A 122 20.84 -4.86 -9.98
N GLN A 123 21.40 -4.00 -9.12
CA GLN A 123 20.93 -2.63 -8.97
C GLN A 123 21.08 -1.84 -10.27
N ASP A 124 22.25 -1.90 -10.92
CA ASP A 124 22.52 -1.22 -12.18
C ASP A 124 21.55 -1.68 -13.29
N LYS A 125 21.29 -3.00 -13.35
CA LYS A 125 20.30 -3.57 -14.27
C LYS A 125 18.88 -3.14 -13.93
N ALA A 126 18.51 -3.09 -12.64
CA ALA A 126 17.19 -2.63 -12.19
C ALA A 126 16.95 -1.18 -12.61
N GLU A 127 17.95 -0.32 -12.42
CA GLU A 127 17.90 1.08 -12.83
C GLU A 127 17.83 1.23 -14.35
N ALA A 128 18.58 0.43 -15.10
CA ALA A 128 18.50 0.40 -16.57
C ALA A 128 17.10 -0.04 -17.04
N ALA A 129 16.54 -1.10 -16.44
CA ALA A 129 15.22 -1.62 -16.78
C ALA A 129 14.09 -0.63 -16.45
N ALA A 130 14.14 0.02 -15.29
CA ALA A 130 13.14 1.03 -14.94
C ALA A 130 13.26 2.29 -15.79
N ARG A 131 14.48 2.70 -16.20
CA ARG A 131 14.66 3.79 -17.17
C ARG A 131 14.04 3.43 -18.51
N ALA A 132 14.36 2.26 -19.06
CA ALA A 132 13.78 1.78 -20.31
C ALA A 132 12.25 1.73 -20.25
N LEU A 133 11.68 1.22 -19.13
CA LEU A 133 10.24 1.20 -18.94
C LEU A 133 9.64 2.61 -18.88
N ARG A 134 10.27 3.56 -18.18
CA ARG A 134 9.83 4.97 -18.16
C ARG A 134 9.85 5.57 -19.56
N ASP A 135 10.89 5.32 -20.34
CA ASP A 135 11.02 5.87 -21.69
C ASP A 135 9.94 5.30 -22.63
N LEU A 136 9.63 4.01 -22.51
CA LEU A 136 8.55 3.37 -23.25
C LEU A 136 7.19 3.94 -22.86
N LEU A 137 6.89 4.04 -21.56
CA LEU A 137 5.63 4.59 -21.06
C LEU A 137 5.50 6.10 -21.35
N GLY A 138 6.62 6.82 -21.42
CA GLY A 138 6.70 8.24 -21.78
C GLY A 138 6.32 8.55 -23.23
N GLN A 139 6.16 7.52 -24.08
CA GLN A 139 5.63 7.68 -25.44
C GLN A 139 4.14 8.11 -25.45
N GLY A 140 3.45 8.01 -24.32
CA GLY A 140 2.05 8.38 -24.17
C GLY A 140 1.08 7.34 -24.73
N ASP A 141 -0.21 7.63 -24.55
CA ASP A 141 -1.35 6.77 -24.92
C ASP A 141 -1.16 5.32 -24.46
N VAL A 142 -0.87 5.14 -23.17
CA VAL A 142 -0.66 3.82 -22.57
C VAL A 142 -2.00 3.12 -22.43
N THR A 143 -2.08 1.90 -22.97
CA THR A 143 -3.25 1.04 -22.91
C THR A 143 -2.88 -0.29 -22.28
N ILE A 144 -3.78 -0.81 -21.46
CA ILE A 144 -3.65 -2.12 -20.84
C ILE A 144 -4.72 -3.06 -21.40
N ALA A 145 -4.37 -4.32 -21.60
CA ALA A 145 -5.24 -5.36 -22.14
C ALA A 145 -4.99 -6.69 -21.42
N ASN A 146 -5.92 -7.65 -21.59
CA ASN A 146 -5.80 -9.01 -21.06
C ASN A 146 -5.45 -9.01 -19.56
N LEU A 147 -6.31 -8.35 -18.78
CA LEU A 147 -6.10 -8.13 -17.35
C LEU A 147 -6.35 -9.42 -16.57
N GLY A 148 -5.40 -9.79 -15.71
CA GLY A 148 -5.49 -10.98 -14.86
C GLY A 148 -5.04 -10.69 -13.42
N PRO A 149 -5.52 -11.47 -12.44
CA PRO A 149 -5.11 -11.31 -11.05
C PRO A 149 -3.66 -11.76 -10.85
N ASP A 150 -2.88 -10.98 -10.10
CA ASP A 150 -1.59 -11.39 -9.55
C ASP A 150 -1.75 -11.80 -8.08
N LYS A 151 -0.98 -12.80 -7.65
CA LYS A 151 -1.03 -13.36 -6.28
C LYS A 151 -0.69 -12.36 -5.16
N TYR A 152 -0.13 -11.20 -5.51
CA TYR A 152 0.22 -10.13 -4.56
C TYR A 152 -0.70 -8.91 -4.67
N GLY A 153 -1.93 -9.08 -5.16
CA GLY A 153 -2.91 -7.99 -5.29
C GLY A 153 -2.54 -6.97 -6.37
N ARG A 154 -1.69 -7.36 -7.33
CA ARG A 154 -1.38 -6.57 -8.53
C ARG A 154 -2.28 -7.03 -9.68
N VAL A 155 -2.33 -6.21 -10.72
CA VAL A 155 -2.98 -6.55 -11.98
C VAL A 155 -1.91 -6.96 -12.98
N LEU A 156 -2.03 -8.14 -13.56
CA LEU A 156 -1.13 -8.64 -14.58
C LEU A 156 -1.72 -8.33 -15.96
N ALA A 157 -0.99 -7.60 -16.80
CA ALA A 157 -1.53 -7.05 -18.04
C ALA A 157 -0.54 -7.08 -19.19
N ASP A 158 -1.08 -7.12 -20.41
CA ASP A 158 -0.36 -6.76 -21.62
C ASP A 158 -0.46 -5.25 -21.82
N VAL A 159 0.67 -4.58 -22.04
CA VAL A 159 0.73 -3.11 -22.10
C VAL A 159 1.27 -2.67 -23.45
N ALA A 160 0.57 -1.71 -24.04
CA ALA A 160 0.93 -1.07 -25.30
C ALA A 160 0.95 0.45 -25.12
N THR A 161 1.73 1.13 -25.93
CA THR A 161 1.82 2.59 -25.98
C THR A 161 1.53 3.06 -27.41
N ARG A 162 1.52 4.38 -27.62
CA ARG A 162 1.31 4.96 -28.96
C ARG A 162 2.26 4.41 -30.03
N ARG A 163 3.53 4.19 -29.70
CA ARG A 163 4.57 3.76 -30.67
C ARG A 163 4.97 2.30 -30.50
N THR A 164 4.70 1.70 -29.34
CA THR A 164 5.13 0.35 -29.01
C THR A 164 3.93 -0.55 -28.78
N ALA A 165 3.70 -1.51 -29.69
CA ALA A 165 2.55 -2.41 -29.60
C ALA A 165 2.61 -3.37 -28.40
N ASN A 166 3.81 -3.71 -27.92
CA ASN A 166 4.00 -4.54 -26.73
C ASN A 166 5.26 -4.10 -25.97
N VAL A 167 5.06 -3.48 -24.80
CA VAL A 167 6.13 -2.98 -23.94
C VAL A 167 6.98 -4.12 -23.38
N SER A 168 6.36 -5.25 -23.03
CA SER A 168 7.08 -6.44 -22.56
C SER A 168 8.08 -6.94 -23.60
N ALA A 169 7.65 -7.04 -24.86
CA ALA A 169 8.51 -7.45 -25.96
C ALA A 169 9.65 -6.47 -26.22
N ALA A 170 9.40 -5.16 -26.11
CA ALA A 170 10.45 -4.14 -26.25
C ALA A 170 11.50 -4.22 -25.14
N LEU A 171 11.10 -4.48 -23.89
CA LEU A 171 12.03 -4.67 -22.77
C LEU A 171 12.87 -5.94 -22.93
N LEU A 172 12.26 -7.03 -23.42
CA LEU A 172 12.99 -8.26 -23.73
C LEU A 172 14.00 -8.05 -24.86
N ALA A 173 13.59 -7.39 -25.95
CA ALA A 173 14.47 -7.09 -27.08
C ALA A 173 15.65 -6.17 -26.68
N GLY A 174 15.43 -5.25 -25.74
CA GLY A 174 16.47 -4.38 -25.17
C GLY A 174 17.37 -5.05 -24.14
N GLY A 175 17.10 -6.32 -23.75
CA GLY A 175 17.89 -7.02 -22.73
C GLY A 175 17.68 -6.51 -21.30
N PHE A 176 16.61 -5.75 -21.05
CA PHE A 176 16.29 -5.18 -19.74
C PHE A 176 15.54 -6.15 -18.82
N ALA A 177 14.91 -7.18 -19.41
CA ALA A 177 14.11 -8.17 -18.71
C ALA A 177 14.40 -9.58 -19.25
N ARG A 178 14.03 -10.60 -18.49
CA ARG A 178 14.05 -12.01 -18.90
C ARG A 178 12.63 -12.49 -19.15
N SER A 179 12.46 -13.41 -20.11
CA SER A 179 11.18 -14.09 -20.31
C SER A 179 10.85 -14.92 -19.08
N TYR A 180 9.63 -14.79 -18.56
CA TYR A 180 9.18 -15.51 -17.38
C TYR A 180 7.76 -16.02 -17.55
N ASN A 181 7.64 -17.35 -17.62
CA ASN A 181 6.38 -18.07 -17.81
C ASN A 181 5.95 -18.83 -16.53
N GLY A 182 6.51 -18.44 -15.38
CA GLY A 182 6.35 -19.18 -14.12
C GLY A 182 7.53 -20.11 -13.83
N GLY A 183 7.76 -20.40 -12.55
CA GLY A 183 8.83 -21.29 -12.09
C GLY A 183 9.87 -20.59 -11.22
N HIS A 184 11.06 -21.19 -11.15
CA HIS A 184 12.18 -20.62 -10.40
C HIS A 184 12.78 -19.42 -11.13
N ARG A 185 13.14 -18.37 -10.39
CA ARG A 185 13.80 -17.19 -10.93
C ARG A 185 15.29 -17.30 -10.66
N ASP A 186 16.09 -17.21 -11.71
CA ASP A 186 17.54 -17.05 -11.55
C ASP A 186 17.84 -15.64 -11.03
N GLY A 187 18.78 -15.55 -10.10
CA GLY A 187 19.29 -14.26 -9.63
C GLY A 187 19.86 -13.41 -10.77
N TRP A 188 19.84 -12.10 -10.58
CA TRP A 188 20.38 -11.12 -11.54
C TRP A 188 21.86 -10.80 -11.31
N CYS A 189 22.37 -11.14 -10.13
CA CYS A 189 23.79 -11.12 -9.81
C CYS A 189 24.52 -12.15 -10.66
N ALA A 190 25.66 -11.78 -11.25
CA ALA A 190 26.56 -12.80 -11.76
C ALA A 190 26.90 -13.74 -10.60
N ARG A 191 26.69 -15.04 -10.78
CA ARG A 191 27.36 -16.04 -9.94
C ARG A 191 28.85 -15.81 -10.19
N SER A 192 29.52 -15.07 -9.32
CA SER A 192 30.98 -15.05 -9.33
C SER A 192 31.39 -16.50 -9.14
N TRP A 193 31.86 -17.12 -10.21
CA TRP A 193 32.47 -18.43 -10.14
C TRP A 193 33.59 -18.31 -9.11
N ARG A 194 33.43 -18.96 -7.94
CA ARG A 194 34.57 -19.27 -7.08
C ARG A 194 35.37 -20.31 -7.87
N PHE A 195 36.31 -19.82 -8.66
CA PHE A 195 37.44 -20.63 -9.08
C PHE A 195 38.40 -20.70 -7.90
N TRP A 196 38.77 -21.95 -7.57
CA TRP A 196 39.75 -22.41 -6.57
C TRP A 196 39.26 -22.51 -5.13
#